data_AF-A0AA86NPJ1-F1
#
_entry.id   AF-A0AA86NPJ1-F1
#
_cell.length_a   1.000
_cell.length_b   1.000
_cell.length_c   1.000
_cell.angle_alpha   90.00
_cell.angle_beta   90.00
_cell.angle_gamma   90.00
#
_symmetry.space_group_name_H-M   'P 1'
#
loop_
_entity.id
_entity.type
_entity.pdbx_description
1 polymer ?
#
loop_
_entity_poly.entity_id
_entity_poly.type
_entity_poly.pdbx_seq_one_letter_code
_entity_poly.pdbx_strand_id
1 'polypeptide(L)'
;MPPSFPYSYTPVHPFLHLPQKFSVFFSTLRFLSRFLGLVIAPVTLILVALDYLFFGFLFDILEKTVSNHDVPFSGFRKIICDWIIKVEFGSIIHLQRMIPIRINKKSYNKNAHVIVSNHQNMADVAIHGLFHQPVYLARDDMIDAFGVGKALRATRSFLVNQKTSNAHLHEQMRERSKNEIIQIFPEGTVTAQHCVIRFKPGAFKLDQLVQIVAIKYRTALPSEWLCESGFKHVFELACSLGNIATYKYLDVIENETPDQAGKRLVEALGVEYLPYSSNDWMYFSGKSDDLSKCTKEYLQDFGWMGQQKDYQEMCKLKKKNPLYYWDKKTLGVE
;
A
#
# COMPACT_ATOMS: atom_id res chain seq x y z
N MET A 1 11.37 -4.44 24.96
CA MET A 1 11.92 -4.90 23.66
C MET A 1 10.78 -5.54 22.88
N PRO A 2 10.66 -5.32 21.56
CA PRO A 2 9.70 -6.08 20.76
C PRO A 2 10.00 -7.59 20.89
N PRO A 3 8.97 -8.45 20.91
CA PRO A 3 9.18 -9.90 20.98
C PRO A 3 10.02 -10.37 19.78
N SER A 4 10.84 -11.40 19.98
CA SER A 4 11.61 -12.02 18.89
C SER A 4 10.68 -12.47 17.76
N PHE A 5 11.17 -12.44 16.53
CA PHE A 5 10.40 -12.93 15.40
C PHE A 5 10.19 -14.46 15.53
N PRO A 6 8.94 -14.97 15.49
CA PRO A 6 8.67 -16.33 15.91
C PRO A 6 8.79 -17.39 14.80
N TYR A 7 9.15 -17.00 13.57
CA TYR A 7 9.16 -17.90 12.41
C TYR A 7 10.53 -17.97 11.74
N SER A 8 10.81 -19.09 11.08
CA SER A 8 11.89 -19.16 10.10
C SER A 8 11.53 -18.35 8.85
N TYR A 9 12.52 -17.71 8.23
CA TYR A 9 12.32 -16.93 7.01
C TYR A 9 13.50 -17.12 6.05
N THR A 10 13.24 -16.90 4.76
CA THR A 10 14.32 -16.78 3.76
C THR A 10 14.58 -15.30 3.50
N PRO A 11 15.82 -14.80 3.68
CA PRO A 11 16.13 -13.40 3.40
C PRO A 11 15.86 -13.05 1.94
N VAL A 12 14.89 -12.17 1.72
CA VAL A 12 14.58 -11.55 0.43
C VAL A 12 14.41 -10.05 0.64
N HIS A 13 14.95 -9.24 -0.27
CA HIS A 13 14.94 -7.80 -0.06
C HIS A 13 13.51 -7.24 -0.20
N PRO A 14 12.94 -6.58 0.83
CA PRO A 14 11.55 -6.15 0.81
C PRO A 14 11.30 -4.88 -0.02
N PHE A 15 12.35 -4.11 -0.31
CA PHE A 15 12.25 -2.80 -0.96
C PHE A 15 12.89 -2.75 -2.35
N LEU A 16 13.16 -3.91 -2.96
CA LEU A 16 13.67 -4.01 -4.34
C LEU A 16 12.96 -5.15 -5.05
N HIS A 17 12.81 -5.06 -6.36
CA HIS A 17 12.20 -6.14 -7.13
C HIS A 17 13.14 -7.34 -7.23
N LEU A 18 12.59 -8.54 -7.27
CA LEU A 18 13.36 -9.72 -7.68
C LEU A 18 13.38 -9.84 -9.21
N PRO A 19 14.50 -10.27 -9.82
CA PRO A 19 14.54 -10.61 -11.24
C PRO A 19 13.56 -11.74 -11.55
N GLN A 20 12.46 -11.42 -12.24
CA GLN A 20 11.46 -12.42 -12.63
C GLN A 20 11.72 -12.93 -14.05
N LYS A 21 11.63 -14.25 -14.21
CA LYS A 21 11.55 -14.89 -15.53
C LYS A 21 10.10 -14.91 -15.97
N PHE A 22 9.80 -14.29 -17.10
CA PHE A 22 8.46 -14.26 -17.67
C PHE A 22 8.32 -15.32 -18.76
N SER A 23 7.11 -15.85 -18.95
CA SER A 23 6.80 -16.63 -20.15
C SER A 23 6.92 -15.75 -21.39
N VAL A 24 6.95 -16.37 -22.57
CA VAL A 24 6.99 -15.63 -23.85
C VAL A 24 5.81 -14.66 -23.96
N PHE A 25 4.61 -15.11 -23.58
CA PHE A 25 3.41 -14.28 -23.57
C PHE A 25 3.56 -13.03 -22.69
N PHE A 26 3.97 -13.18 -21.42
CA PHE A 26 4.15 -12.05 -20.52
C PHE A 26 5.32 -11.15 -20.96
N SER A 27 6.36 -11.71 -21.57
CA SER A 27 7.47 -10.94 -22.14
C SER A 27 7.00 -10.05 -23.30
N THR A 28 6.16 -10.58 -24.19
CA THR A 28 5.55 -9.82 -25.29
C THR A 28 4.63 -8.73 -24.76
N LEU A 29 3.75 -9.05 -23.80
CA LEU A 29 2.85 -8.07 -23.19
C LEU A 29 3.63 -6.95 -22.48
N ARG A 30 4.71 -7.30 -21.79
CA ARG A 30 5.62 -6.34 -21.14
C ARG A 30 6.30 -5.43 -22.17
N PHE A 31 6.78 -5.99 -23.27
CA PHE A 31 7.35 -5.23 -24.37
C PHE A 31 6.31 -4.26 -24.94
N LEU A 32 5.12 -4.73 -25.31
CA LEU A 32 4.04 -3.88 -25.82
C LEU A 32 3.63 -2.79 -24.82
N SER A 33 3.56 -3.12 -23.53
CA SER A 33 3.23 -2.14 -22.48
C SER A 33 4.27 -1.02 -22.37
N ARG A 34 5.54 -1.29 -22.70
CA ARG A 34 6.56 -0.23 -22.74
C ARG A 34 6.44 0.69 -23.95
N PHE A 35 6.02 0.18 -25.11
CA PHE A 35 5.93 1.00 -26.33
C PHE A 35 4.57 1.69 -26.45
N LEU A 36 3.48 0.93 -26.39
CA LEU A 36 2.13 1.48 -26.46
C LEU A 36 1.80 2.29 -25.21
N GLY A 37 2.31 1.86 -24.05
CA GLY A 37 2.12 2.58 -22.79
C GLY A 37 2.66 4.00 -22.83
N LEU A 38 3.76 4.28 -23.54
CA LEU A 38 4.27 5.66 -23.66
C LEU A 38 3.29 6.61 -24.38
N VAL A 39 2.47 6.09 -25.28
CA VAL A 39 1.43 6.86 -25.99
C VAL A 39 0.14 6.93 -25.17
N ILE A 40 -0.23 5.82 -24.52
CA ILE A 40 -1.49 5.71 -23.78
C ILE A 40 -1.41 6.38 -22.40
N ALA A 41 -0.24 6.36 -21.76
CA ALA A 41 -0.06 6.87 -20.41
C ALA A 41 -0.39 8.36 -20.29
N PRO A 42 0.10 9.27 -21.16
CA PRO A 42 -0.28 10.68 -21.11
C PRO A 42 -1.80 10.89 -21.15
N VAL A 43 -2.50 10.18 -22.04
CA VAL A 43 -3.97 10.25 -22.15
C VAL A 43 -4.63 9.73 -20.87
N THR A 44 -4.16 8.60 -20.34
CA THR A 44 -4.68 8.02 -19.09
C THR A 44 -4.47 8.97 -17.92
N LEU A 45 -3.31 9.62 -17.81
CA LEU A 45 -3.01 10.56 -16.74
C LEU A 45 -3.87 11.83 -16.83
N ILE A 46 -4.15 12.32 -18.04
CA ILE A 46 -5.10 13.43 -18.23
C ILE A 46 -6.50 13.01 -17.79
N LEU A 47 -6.95 11.82 -18.18
CA LEU A 47 -8.27 11.32 -17.78
C LEU A 47 -8.37 11.14 -16.26
N VAL A 48 -7.34 10.59 -15.61
CA VAL A 48 -7.28 10.48 -14.14
C VAL A 48 -7.26 11.86 -13.49
N ALA A 49 -6.56 12.84 -14.08
CA ALA A 49 -6.57 14.21 -13.54
C ALA A 49 -7.95 14.87 -13.67
N LEU A 50 -8.65 14.68 -14.79
CA LEU A 50 -10.02 15.15 -14.98
C LEU A 50 -11.01 14.48 -14.02
N ASP A 51 -10.83 13.17 -13.79
CA ASP A 51 -11.60 12.40 -12.81
C ASP A 51 -11.46 13.00 -11.40
N TYR A 52 -10.23 13.23 -10.95
CA TYR A 52 -9.94 13.90 -9.67
C TYR A 52 -10.52 15.31 -9.57
N LEU A 53 -10.50 16.10 -10.65
CA LEU A 53 -11.10 17.43 -10.66
C LEU A 53 -12.62 17.35 -10.53
N PHE A 54 -13.26 16.44 -11.27
CA PHE A 54 -14.70 16.25 -11.25
C PHE A 54 -15.18 15.78 -9.86
N PHE A 55 -14.59 14.71 -9.32
CA PHE A 55 -14.98 14.19 -8.01
C PHE A 55 -14.53 15.11 -6.87
N GLY A 56 -13.38 15.78 -7.00
CA GLY A 56 -12.95 16.84 -6.10
C GLY A 56 -13.96 17.98 -5.98
N PHE A 57 -14.56 18.40 -7.09
CA PHE A 57 -15.65 19.38 -7.11
C PHE A 57 -16.91 18.86 -6.41
N LEU A 58 -17.28 17.58 -6.61
CA LEU A 58 -18.42 16.97 -5.91
C LEU A 58 -18.19 16.89 -4.39
N PHE A 59 -16.98 16.54 -3.95
CA PHE A 59 -16.63 16.62 -2.52
C PHE A 59 -16.75 18.05 -2.00
N ASP A 60 -16.26 19.06 -2.73
CA ASP A 60 -16.37 20.45 -2.31
C ASP A 60 -17.83 20.93 -2.18
N ILE A 61 -18.73 20.45 -3.04
CA ILE A 61 -20.17 20.69 -2.89
C ILE A 61 -20.69 20.04 -1.61
N LEU A 62 -20.34 18.78 -1.38
CA LEU A 62 -20.80 18.03 -0.21
C LEU A 62 -20.28 18.66 1.10
N GLU A 63 -19.03 19.10 1.12
CA GLU A 63 -18.39 19.81 2.24
C GLU A 63 -19.12 21.10 2.62
N LYS A 64 -19.61 21.86 1.63
CA LYS A 64 -20.39 23.08 1.90
C LYS A 64 -21.73 22.82 2.60
N THR A 65 -22.19 21.56 2.65
CA THR A 65 -23.45 21.20 3.29
C THR A 65 -23.32 20.95 4.80
N VAL A 66 -22.11 21.01 5.36
CA VAL A 66 -21.85 20.84 6.79
C VAL A 66 -21.27 22.11 7.42
N SER A 67 -21.59 22.34 8.69
CA SER A 67 -21.09 23.47 9.47
C SER A 67 -19.83 23.13 10.28
N ASN A 68 -19.64 21.84 10.61
CA ASN A 68 -18.48 21.36 11.36
C ASN A 68 -17.71 20.35 10.51
N HIS A 69 -16.49 20.73 10.11
CA HIS A 69 -15.61 19.91 9.28
C HIS A 69 -14.76 18.90 10.07
N ASP A 70 -14.89 18.85 11.39
CA ASP A 70 -14.21 17.86 12.23
C ASP A 70 -15.08 16.61 12.47
N VAL A 71 -16.38 16.71 12.18
CA VAL A 71 -17.34 15.63 12.37
C VAL A 71 -17.51 14.85 11.06
N PRO A 72 -17.42 13.50 11.08
CA PRO A 72 -17.72 12.67 9.92
C PRO A 72 -19.15 12.88 9.42
N PHE A 73 -19.35 12.70 8.11
CA PHE A 73 -20.69 12.72 7.54
C PHE A 73 -21.57 11.62 8.15
N SER A 74 -22.86 11.91 8.32
CA SER A 74 -23.86 10.97 8.80
C SER A 74 -25.11 10.96 7.91
N GLY A 75 -25.92 9.91 8.05
CA GLY A 75 -27.17 9.75 7.30
C GLY A 75 -26.98 9.83 5.78
N PHE A 76 -27.83 10.59 5.09
CA PHE A 76 -27.81 10.70 3.64
C PHE A 76 -26.51 11.28 3.06
N ARG A 77 -25.85 12.20 3.79
CA ARG A 77 -24.55 12.77 3.35
C ARG A 77 -23.45 11.71 3.30
N LYS A 78 -23.44 10.78 4.27
CA LYS A 78 -22.50 9.65 4.27
C LYS A 78 -22.72 8.75 3.08
N ILE A 79 -23.99 8.44 2.77
CA ILE A 79 -24.35 7.61 1.61
C ILE A 79 -23.86 8.26 0.31
N ILE A 80 -24.04 9.58 0.14
CA ILE A 80 -23.50 10.30 -1.02
C ILE A 80 -21.98 10.23 -1.04
N CYS A 81 -21.30 10.54 0.07
CA CYS A 81 -19.84 10.51 0.16
C CYS A 81 -19.29 9.14 -0.26
N ASP A 82 -19.87 8.06 0.29
CA ASP A 82 -19.47 6.68 -0.02
C ASP A 82 -19.70 6.36 -1.49
N TRP A 83 -20.80 6.83 -2.08
CA TRP A 83 -21.05 6.66 -3.51
C TRP A 83 -20.01 7.40 -4.36
N ILE A 84 -19.69 8.66 -4.03
CA ILE A 84 -18.66 9.45 -4.72
C ILE A 84 -17.31 8.71 -4.66
N ILE A 85 -16.85 8.31 -3.46
CA ILE A 85 -15.61 7.57 -3.23
C ILE A 85 -15.58 6.28 -4.06
N LYS A 86 -16.67 5.51 -4.02
CA LYS A 86 -16.76 4.24 -4.73
C LYS A 86 -16.64 4.43 -6.25
N VAL A 87 -17.30 5.45 -6.80
CA VAL A 87 -17.29 5.72 -8.23
C VAL A 87 -15.94 6.27 -8.67
N GLU A 88 -15.39 7.27 -7.96
CA GLU A 88 -14.07 7.86 -8.23
C GLU A 88 -12.95 6.80 -8.20
N PHE A 89 -12.86 6.03 -7.11
CA PHE A 89 -11.82 5.02 -7.04
C PHE A 89 -12.07 3.86 -8.00
N GLY A 90 -13.34 3.55 -8.32
CA GLY A 90 -13.68 2.62 -9.39
C GLY A 90 -13.22 3.09 -10.76
N SER A 91 -13.48 4.34 -11.13
CA SER A 91 -13.07 4.91 -12.41
C SER A 91 -11.55 4.98 -12.53
N ILE A 92 -10.82 5.37 -11.48
CA ILE A 92 -9.34 5.37 -11.48
C ILE A 92 -8.78 3.97 -11.74
N ILE A 93 -9.30 2.95 -11.05
CA ILE A 93 -8.89 1.55 -11.26
C ILE A 93 -9.13 1.10 -12.70
N HIS A 94 -10.28 1.46 -13.28
CA HIS A 94 -10.62 1.12 -14.66
C HIS A 94 -9.81 1.90 -15.69
N LEU A 95 -9.53 3.19 -15.48
CA LEU A 95 -8.66 4.02 -16.33
C LEU A 95 -7.22 3.46 -16.36
N GLN A 96 -6.76 2.90 -15.24
CA GLN A 96 -5.49 2.17 -15.14
C GLN A 96 -5.55 0.74 -15.72
N ARG A 97 -6.64 0.39 -16.44
CA ARG A 97 -6.86 -0.92 -17.08
C ARG A 97 -6.69 -2.09 -16.11
N MET A 98 -7.12 -1.86 -14.87
CA MET A 98 -7.05 -2.85 -13.82
C MET A 98 -8.42 -3.45 -13.55
N ILE A 99 -8.45 -4.78 -13.47
CA ILE A 99 -9.65 -5.56 -13.20
C ILE A 99 -9.56 -6.06 -11.76
N PRO A 100 -10.33 -5.47 -10.82
CA PRO A 100 -10.31 -5.91 -9.44
C PRO A 100 -11.26 -7.11 -9.26
N ILE A 101 -10.74 -8.23 -8.77
CA ILE A 101 -11.47 -9.49 -8.59
C ILE A 101 -11.56 -9.81 -7.11
N ARG A 102 -12.78 -9.82 -6.57
CA ARG A 102 -13.05 -10.24 -5.18
C ARG A 102 -13.13 -11.75 -5.07
N ILE A 103 -12.25 -12.33 -4.25
CA ILE A 103 -12.18 -13.77 -3.96
C ILE A 103 -12.64 -14.02 -2.54
N ASN A 104 -13.33 -15.14 -2.32
CA ASN A 104 -13.81 -15.59 -1.03
C ASN A 104 -14.73 -14.57 -0.30
N LYS A 105 -15.68 -13.98 -1.04
CA LYS A 105 -16.63 -12.99 -0.51
C LYS A 105 -17.42 -13.47 0.73
N LYS A 106 -17.54 -14.78 0.93
CA LYS A 106 -18.25 -15.37 2.07
C LYS A 106 -17.51 -15.18 3.40
N SER A 107 -16.17 -15.09 3.38
CA SER A 107 -15.37 -14.80 4.59
C SER A 107 -15.40 -13.32 4.98
N TYR A 108 -16.01 -12.42 4.17
CA TYR A 108 -16.16 -11.04 4.57
C TYR A 108 -17.17 -10.91 5.72
N ASN A 109 -16.68 -10.44 6.87
CA ASN A 109 -17.52 -10.17 8.03
C ASN A 109 -17.95 -8.70 8.05
N LYS A 110 -19.25 -8.44 7.94
CA LYS A 110 -19.81 -7.07 7.95
C LYS A 110 -19.64 -6.35 9.29
N ASN A 111 -19.44 -7.10 10.38
CA ASN A 111 -19.22 -6.55 11.72
C ASN A 111 -17.73 -6.25 11.99
N ALA A 112 -16.85 -6.56 11.05
CA ALA A 112 -15.44 -6.20 11.13
C ALA A 112 -15.22 -4.79 10.59
N HIS A 113 -15.12 -3.83 11.50
CA HIS A 113 -14.89 -2.42 11.17
C HIS A 113 -13.42 -2.03 11.06
N VAL A 114 -12.50 -2.99 11.22
CA VAL A 114 -11.08 -2.78 10.94
C VAL A 114 -10.67 -3.74 9.82
N ILE A 115 -10.17 -3.20 8.71
CA ILE A 115 -9.62 -3.98 7.60
C ILE A 115 -8.10 -3.80 7.58
N VAL A 116 -7.38 -4.91 7.58
CA VAL A 116 -5.92 -4.92 7.39
C VAL A 116 -5.54 -5.64 6.10
N SER A 117 -4.53 -5.14 5.41
CA SER A 117 -3.99 -5.78 4.20
C SER A 117 -2.51 -5.51 4.02
N ASN A 118 -1.86 -6.30 3.17
CA ASN A 118 -0.55 -5.92 2.63
C ASN A 118 -0.63 -4.60 1.84
N HIS A 119 0.51 -3.93 1.69
CA HIS A 119 0.65 -2.67 0.97
C HIS A 119 1.76 -2.73 -0.07
N GLN A 120 1.39 -2.64 -1.34
CA GLN A 120 2.27 -2.80 -2.50
C GLN A 120 2.30 -1.57 -3.38
N ASN A 121 1.23 -0.79 -3.48
CA ASN A 121 1.21 0.44 -4.28
C ASN A 121 0.02 1.37 -3.98
N MET A 122 -0.07 2.46 -4.74
CA MET A 122 -1.15 3.45 -4.61
C MET A 122 -2.55 2.90 -4.94
N ALA A 123 -2.65 1.87 -5.79
CA ALA A 123 -3.94 1.29 -6.15
C ALA A 123 -4.59 0.51 -4.99
N ASP A 124 -3.83 0.09 -3.97
CA ASP A 124 -4.40 -0.58 -2.80
C ASP A 124 -5.49 0.28 -2.14
N VAL A 125 -5.23 1.59 -1.99
CA VAL A 125 -6.17 2.57 -1.45
C VAL A 125 -7.42 2.65 -2.32
N ALA A 126 -7.26 2.78 -3.64
CA ALA A 126 -8.39 2.85 -4.54
C ALA A 126 -9.22 1.55 -4.55
N ILE A 127 -8.60 0.37 -4.46
CA ILE A 127 -9.34 -0.90 -4.40
C ILE A 127 -10.13 -1.03 -3.09
N HIS A 128 -9.53 -0.67 -1.96
CA HIS A 128 -10.26 -0.60 -0.68
C HIS A 128 -11.41 0.40 -0.74
N GLY A 129 -11.16 1.55 -1.34
CA GLY A 129 -12.14 2.60 -1.56
C GLY A 129 -13.27 2.21 -2.50
N LEU A 130 -13.04 1.34 -3.49
CA LEU A 130 -14.07 0.75 -4.35
C LEU A 130 -14.94 -0.29 -3.62
N PHE A 131 -14.35 -1.07 -2.70
CA PHE A 131 -15.07 -2.18 -2.06
C PHE A 131 -15.69 -1.86 -0.71
N HIS A 132 -15.09 -0.96 0.07
CA HIS A 132 -15.45 -0.72 1.47
C HIS A 132 -15.53 0.76 1.86
N GLN A 133 -15.09 1.69 1.00
CA GLN A 133 -15.11 3.14 1.27
C GLN A 133 -14.57 3.49 2.68
N PRO A 134 -13.41 2.93 3.10
CA PRO A 134 -12.98 3.05 4.47
C PRO A 134 -12.39 4.42 4.74
N VAL A 135 -12.19 4.70 6.02
CA VAL A 135 -11.38 5.80 6.48
C VAL A 135 -9.93 5.36 6.61
N TYR A 136 -8.99 6.22 6.20
CA TYR A 136 -7.58 5.88 6.12
C TYR A 136 -6.74 6.53 7.22
N LEU A 137 -5.57 5.95 7.44
CA LEU A 137 -4.46 6.60 8.12
C LEU A 137 -3.47 7.11 7.06
N ALA A 138 -3.34 8.43 6.93
CA ALA A 138 -2.50 9.07 5.92
C ALA A 138 -1.51 10.04 6.56
N ARG A 139 -0.37 10.28 5.92
CA ARG A 139 0.53 11.37 6.34
C ARG A 139 -0.16 12.71 6.13
N ASP A 140 0.16 13.69 6.98
CA ASP A 140 -0.45 15.02 6.91
C ASP A 140 -0.25 15.71 5.56
N ASP A 141 0.93 15.59 4.96
CA ASP A 141 1.24 16.14 3.63
C ASP A 141 0.42 15.53 2.47
N MET A 142 -0.23 14.38 2.67
CA MET A 142 -1.14 13.80 1.67
C MET A 142 -2.43 14.59 1.52
N ILE A 143 -2.75 15.49 2.46
CA ILE A 143 -3.93 16.35 2.32
C ILE A 143 -3.82 17.37 1.19
N ASP A 144 -2.59 17.68 0.79
CA ASP A 144 -2.27 18.60 -0.31
C ASP A 144 -2.00 17.85 -1.62
N ALA A 145 -2.00 16.51 -1.59
CA ALA A 145 -1.85 15.69 -2.79
C ALA A 145 -3.04 15.90 -3.72
N PHE A 146 -2.74 16.20 -4.99
CA PHE A 146 -3.75 16.42 -6.03
C PHE A 146 -4.70 15.21 -6.16
N GLY A 147 -6.01 15.49 -6.15
CA GLY A 147 -7.06 14.47 -6.14
C GLY A 147 -7.30 13.85 -4.76
N VAL A 148 -6.29 13.15 -4.23
CA VAL A 148 -6.40 12.35 -2.99
C VAL A 148 -6.78 13.20 -1.78
N GLY A 149 -6.25 14.41 -1.66
CA GLY A 149 -6.50 15.28 -0.51
C GLY A 149 -7.98 15.63 -0.30
N LYS A 150 -8.77 15.72 -1.38
CA LYS A 150 -10.22 16.02 -1.30
C LYS A 150 -10.98 14.84 -0.71
N ALA A 151 -10.68 13.61 -1.15
CA ALA A 151 -11.25 12.40 -0.58
C ALA A 151 -10.83 12.19 0.89
N LEU A 152 -9.56 12.47 1.24
CA LEU A 152 -9.09 12.41 2.63
C LEU A 152 -9.84 13.39 3.54
N ARG A 153 -10.06 14.63 3.06
CA ARG A 153 -10.91 15.60 3.78
C ARG A 153 -12.33 15.07 3.93
N ALA A 154 -12.98 14.66 2.85
CA ALA A 154 -14.37 14.21 2.86
C ALA A 154 -14.64 13.01 3.78
N THR A 155 -13.67 12.10 3.89
CA THR A 155 -13.73 10.94 4.80
C THR A 155 -13.30 11.25 6.24
N ARG A 156 -12.85 12.49 6.50
CA ARG A 156 -12.19 12.89 7.76
C ARG A 156 -11.07 11.91 8.11
N SER A 157 -10.27 11.49 7.13
CA SER A 157 -9.21 10.51 7.35
C SER A 157 -8.20 11.00 8.38
N PHE A 158 -7.62 10.05 9.13
CA PHE A 158 -6.67 10.37 10.18
C PHE A 158 -5.34 10.82 9.56
N LEU A 159 -4.90 12.03 9.91
CA LEU A 159 -3.64 12.60 9.45
C LEU A 159 -2.57 12.41 10.52
N VAL A 160 -1.42 11.88 10.11
CA VAL A 160 -0.28 11.63 11.00
C VAL A 160 0.94 12.42 10.60
N ASN A 161 1.61 12.97 11.61
CA ASN A 161 2.93 13.55 11.51
C ASN A 161 3.77 13.22 12.74
N GLN A 162 4.98 13.75 12.79
CA GLN A 162 5.93 13.47 13.88
C GLN A 162 5.46 13.93 15.26
N LYS A 163 4.49 14.86 15.32
CA LYS A 163 3.93 15.41 16.57
C LYS A 163 2.65 14.68 17.00
N THR A 164 2.07 13.85 16.15
CA THR A 164 0.84 13.12 16.46
C THR A 164 1.09 12.11 17.59
N SER A 165 0.35 12.23 18.69
CA SER A 165 0.40 11.25 19.77
C SER A 165 -0.23 9.93 19.31
N ASN A 166 0.56 8.85 19.30
CA ASN A 166 0.08 7.50 18.97
C ASN A 166 -1.08 7.07 19.89
N ALA A 167 -1.05 7.44 21.17
CA ALA A 167 -2.10 7.08 22.12
C ALA A 167 -3.42 7.78 21.80
N HIS A 168 -3.37 9.09 21.53
CA HIS A 168 -4.55 9.86 21.16
C HIS A 168 -5.15 9.39 19.83
N LEU A 169 -4.29 9.16 18.83
CA LEU A 169 -4.72 8.60 17.54
C LEU A 169 -5.40 7.24 17.73
N HIS A 170 -4.83 6.35 18.55
CA HIS A 170 -5.41 5.04 18.83
C HIS A 170 -6.80 5.13 19.47
N GLU A 171 -7.00 6.07 20.39
CA GLU A 171 -8.29 6.33 21.03
C GLU A 171 -9.31 6.83 20.00
N GLN A 172 -8.94 7.80 19.16
CA GLN A 172 -9.82 8.29 18.10
C GLN A 172 -10.20 7.19 17.10
N MET A 173 -9.23 6.34 16.71
CA MET A 173 -9.48 5.20 15.84
C MET A 173 -10.43 4.20 16.48
N ARG A 174 -10.25 3.88 17.78
CA ARG A 174 -11.15 3.00 18.52
C ARG A 174 -12.58 3.54 18.51
N GLU A 175 -12.77 4.83 18.81
CA GLU A 175 -14.10 5.43 18.82
C GLU A 175 -14.75 5.45 17.43
N ARG A 176 -14.01 5.83 16.38
CA ARG A 176 -14.56 5.85 15.02
C ARG A 176 -14.87 4.46 14.49
N SER A 177 -14.07 3.46 14.85
CA SER A 177 -14.28 2.07 14.43
C SER A 177 -15.59 1.45 14.94
N LYS A 178 -16.31 2.10 15.87
CA LYS A 178 -17.65 1.67 16.26
C LYS A 178 -18.68 1.85 15.14
N ASN A 179 -18.49 2.83 14.26
CA ASN A 179 -19.48 3.22 13.24
C ASN A 179 -18.92 3.30 11.82
N GLU A 180 -17.59 3.33 11.66
CA GLU A 180 -16.92 3.47 10.38
C GLU A 180 -15.90 2.36 10.16
N ILE A 181 -15.74 1.91 8.92
CA ILE A 181 -14.68 0.98 8.55
C ILE A 181 -13.36 1.76 8.48
N ILE A 182 -12.35 1.31 9.22
CA ILE A 182 -11.00 1.83 9.17
C ILE A 182 -10.11 0.84 8.42
N GLN A 183 -9.38 1.33 7.42
CA GLN A 183 -8.37 0.53 6.73
C GLN A 183 -6.97 0.89 7.22
N ILE A 184 -6.19 -0.15 7.53
CA ILE A 184 -4.82 0.01 8.03
C ILE A 184 -3.89 -0.92 7.25
N PHE A 185 -2.77 -0.39 6.80
CA PHE A 185 -1.65 -1.17 6.29
C PHE A 185 -0.65 -1.42 7.44
N PRO A 186 -0.71 -2.57 8.14
CA PRO A 186 0.08 -2.80 9.35
C PRO A 186 1.59 -2.89 9.11
N GLU A 187 2.05 -3.07 7.87
CA GLU A 187 3.46 -2.95 7.49
C GLU A 187 4.01 -1.53 7.76
N GLY A 188 3.16 -0.51 7.62
CA GLY A 188 3.52 0.90 7.80
C GLY A 188 4.41 1.47 6.70
N THR A 189 4.62 0.72 5.61
CA THR A 189 5.28 1.15 4.38
C THR A 189 4.83 0.22 3.23
N VAL A 190 5.12 0.60 2.00
CA VAL A 190 4.97 -0.26 0.82
C VAL A 190 6.12 -1.28 0.76
N THR A 191 5.81 -2.52 0.37
CA THR A 191 6.75 -3.62 0.18
C THR A 191 6.57 -4.32 -1.17
N ALA A 192 7.55 -5.11 -1.58
CA ALA A 192 7.54 -5.84 -2.84
C ALA A 192 6.54 -7.03 -2.82
N GLN A 193 6.06 -7.46 -3.99
CA GLN A 193 5.03 -8.50 -4.06
C GLN A 193 5.46 -9.89 -3.57
N HIS A 194 6.76 -10.15 -3.46
CA HIS A 194 7.31 -11.45 -3.05
C HIS A 194 7.49 -11.59 -1.54
N CYS A 195 7.07 -10.61 -0.73
CA CYS A 195 7.17 -10.69 0.72
C CYS A 195 6.17 -9.76 1.42
N VAL A 196 6.07 -9.92 2.73
CA VAL A 196 5.39 -9.00 3.65
C VAL A 196 6.27 -8.84 4.88
N ILE A 197 6.44 -7.60 5.34
CA ILE A 197 7.23 -7.32 6.55
C ILE A 197 6.38 -7.40 7.81
N ARG A 198 7.03 -7.38 8.97
CA ARG A 198 6.37 -7.61 10.25
C ARG A 198 5.29 -6.56 10.54
N PHE A 199 4.15 -7.03 11.04
CA PHE A 199 3.00 -6.18 11.29
C PHE A 199 3.15 -5.40 12.60
N LYS A 200 2.84 -4.11 12.55
CA LYS A 200 2.72 -3.27 13.74
C LYS A 200 1.47 -3.67 14.52
N PRO A 201 1.53 -3.67 15.87
CA PRO A 201 0.43 -4.13 16.70
C PRO A 201 -0.77 -3.16 16.75
N GLY A 202 -0.65 -1.95 16.22
CA GLY A 202 -1.65 -0.90 16.42
C GLY A 202 -3.06 -1.29 15.97
N ALA A 203 -3.20 -1.84 14.76
CA ALA A 203 -4.51 -2.25 14.21
C ALA A 203 -5.24 -3.28 15.09
N PHE A 204 -4.48 -4.10 15.82
CA PHE A 204 -4.96 -5.23 16.61
C PHE A 204 -5.30 -4.83 18.06
N LYS A 205 -5.17 -3.55 18.41
CA LYS A 205 -5.43 -3.00 19.76
C LYS A 205 -6.68 -2.12 19.83
N LEU A 206 -7.54 -2.16 18.80
CA LEU A 206 -8.73 -1.31 18.69
C LEU A 206 -10.00 -1.91 19.32
N ASP A 207 -9.93 -3.11 19.90
CA ASP A 207 -11.07 -3.88 20.44
C ASP A 207 -12.22 -4.01 19.44
N GLN A 208 -11.87 -4.25 18.17
CA GLN A 208 -12.79 -4.53 17.08
C GLN A 208 -12.41 -5.83 16.38
N LEU A 209 -13.38 -6.45 15.72
CA LEU A 209 -13.10 -7.54 14.79
C LEU A 209 -12.25 -7.01 13.63
N VAL A 210 -11.12 -7.68 13.37
CA VAL A 210 -10.20 -7.32 12.30
C VAL A 210 -10.38 -8.27 11.13
N GLN A 211 -10.79 -7.73 9.98
CA GLN A 211 -10.88 -8.42 8.71
C GLN A 211 -9.53 -8.37 8.00
N ILE A 212 -8.92 -9.54 7.74
CA ILE A 212 -7.70 -9.60 6.91
C ILE A 212 -8.08 -9.71 5.44
N VAL A 213 -7.38 -8.95 4.61
CA VAL A 213 -7.47 -8.98 3.14
C VAL A 213 -6.08 -9.17 2.55
N ALA A 214 -5.94 -10.16 1.67
CA ALA A 214 -4.75 -10.33 0.85
C ALA A 214 -4.99 -9.73 -0.55
N ILE A 215 -4.15 -8.76 -0.94
CA ILE A 215 -4.16 -8.13 -2.26
C ILE A 215 -3.00 -8.70 -3.08
N LYS A 216 -3.30 -9.25 -4.25
CA LYS A 216 -2.28 -9.79 -5.17
C LYS A 216 -2.45 -9.23 -6.56
N TYR A 217 -1.41 -8.60 -7.08
CA TYR A 217 -1.40 -8.10 -8.44
C TYR A 217 -0.83 -9.14 -9.41
N ARG A 218 -1.37 -9.13 -10.63
CA ARG A 218 -0.79 -9.82 -11.78
C ARG A 218 -0.70 -8.80 -12.90
N THR A 219 0.52 -8.35 -13.14
CA THR A 219 0.81 -7.21 -14.03
C THR A 219 1.96 -7.56 -14.97
N ALA A 220 1.97 -6.97 -16.16
CA ALA A 220 3.07 -7.16 -17.12
C ALA A 220 4.30 -6.30 -16.77
N LEU A 221 4.07 -5.16 -16.11
CA LEU A 221 5.09 -4.27 -15.57
C LEU A 221 5.09 -4.39 -14.04
N PRO A 222 6.25 -4.26 -13.37
CA PRO A 222 6.29 -4.13 -11.92
C PRO A 222 5.31 -3.05 -11.48
N SER A 223 4.53 -3.34 -10.44
CA SER A 223 3.48 -2.45 -9.98
C SER A 223 3.71 -2.01 -8.54
N GLU A 224 4.85 -2.33 -7.93
CA GLU A 224 5.16 -2.00 -6.55
C GLU A 224 5.82 -0.64 -6.44
N TRP A 225 5.36 0.20 -5.51
CA TRP A 225 5.93 1.54 -5.31
C TRP A 225 7.05 1.52 -4.27
N LEU A 226 8.22 1.00 -4.66
CA LEU A 226 9.33 0.75 -3.73
C LEU A 226 10.23 1.98 -3.54
N CYS A 227 11.09 2.23 -4.54
CA CYS A 227 12.22 3.15 -4.46
C CYS A 227 12.12 4.31 -5.47
N GLU A 228 10.96 4.41 -6.13
CA GLU A 228 10.72 5.32 -7.24
C GLU A 228 9.96 6.57 -6.79
N SER A 229 10.05 7.65 -7.55
CA SER A 229 9.21 8.82 -7.29
C SER A 229 7.74 8.49 -7.56
N GLY A 230 6.83 9.13 -6.82
CA GLY A 230 5.38 8.90 -7.00
C GLY A 230 4.92 9.15 -8.43
N PHE A 231 5.44 10.20 -9.09
CA PHE A 231 5.14 10.47 -10.49
C PHE A 231 5.60 9.34 -11.42
N LYS A 232 6.83 8.84 -11.25
CA LYS A 232 7.35 7.72 -12.04
C LYS A 232 6.45 6.49 -11.86
N HIS A 233 6.09 6.18 -10.62
CA HIS A 233 5.24 5.05 -10.30
C HIS A 233 3.85 5.16 -10.97
N VAL A 234 3.19 6.31 -10.87
CA VAL A 234 1.88 6.56 -11.50
C VAL A 234 1.97 6.49 -13.03
N PHE A 235 3.06 6.98 -13.61
CA PHE A 235 3.32 6.85 -15.05
C PHE A 235 3.52 5.39 -15.48
N GLU A 236 4.25 4.58 -14.69
CA GLU A 236 4.46 3.15 -14.97
C GLU A 236 3.17 2.34 -14.85
N LEU A 237 2.32 2.63 -13.86
CA LEU A 237 0.96 2.07 -13.78
C LEU A 237 0.15 2.41 -15.02
N ALA A 238 0.20 3.67 -15.48
CA ALA A 238 -0.47 4.12 -16.69
C ALA A 238 0.12 3.52 -17.99
N CYS A 239 1.34 2.98 -17.96
CA CYS A 239 1.89 2.26 -19.12
C CYS A 239 1.34 0.84 -19.27
N SER A 240 0.84 0.22 -18.19
CA SER A 240 0.44 -1.19 -18.22
C SER A 240 -0.83 -1.41 -19.05
N LEU A 241 -0.81 -2.40 -19.96
CA LEU A 241 -1.91 -2.68 -20.90
C LEU A 241 -2.99 -3.63 -20.34
N GLY A 242 -2.85 -4.09 -19.11
CA GLY A 242 -3.82 -4.96 -18.47
C GLY A 242 -3.30 -5.48 -17.14
N ASN A 243 -4.04 -5.23 -16.08
CA ASN A 243 -3.68 -5.61 -14.72
C ASN A 243 -4.83 -6.36 -14.07
N ILE A 244 -4.53 -7.42 -13.33
CA ILE A 244 -5.52 -8.08 -12.47
C ILE A 244 -5.12 -7.83 -11.03
N ALA A 245 -6.04 -7.31 -10.23
CA ALA A 245 -5.86 -7.19 -8.79
C ALA A 245 -6.81 -8.15 -8.09
N THR A 246 -6.26 -9.16 -7.44
CA THR A 246 -7.03 -10.13 -6.66
C THR A 246 -7.17 -9.61 -5.24
N TYR A 247 -8.40 -9.45 -4.78
CA TYR A 247 -8.76 -8.99 -3.43
C TYR A 247 -9.41 -10.15 -2.68
N LYS A 248 -8.63 -10.87 -1.87
CA LYS A 248 -9.07 -12.10 -1.20
C LYS A 248 -9.36 -11.81 0.27
N TYR A 249 -10.61 -12.03 0.69
CA TYR A 249 -10.98 -12.02 2.10
C TYR A 249 -10.48 -13.29 2.78
N LEU A 250 -9.81 -13.11 3.92
CA LEU A 250 -9.49 -14.20 4.86
C LEU A 250 -10.45 -14.13 6.03
N ASP A 251 -10.36 -15.07 6.96
CA ASP A 251 -11.24 -15.04 8.13
C ASP A 251 -10.85 -13.90 9.08
N VAL A 252 -11.78 -13.48 9.93
CA VAL A 252 -11.52 -12.43 10.92
C VAL A 252 -10.53 -12.91 11.97
N ILE A 253 -9.91 -11.95 12.64
CA ILE A 253 -9.06 -12.22 13.80
C ILE A 253 -9.94 -12.28 15.05
N GLU A 254 -9.83 -13.38 15.77
CA GLU A 254 -10.46 -13.54 17.08
C GLU A 254 -9.44 -13.33 18.20
N ASN A 255 -8.37 -14.13 18.22
CA ASN A 255 -7.35 -14.12 19.29
C ASN A 255 -5.93 -14.28 18.73
N GLU A 256 -5.67 -13.76 17.53
CA GLU A 256 -4.36 -13.87 16.87
C GLU A 256 -3.47 -12.67 17.21
N THR A 257 -2.19 -12.96 17.40
CA THR A 257 -1.14 -11.94 17.44
C THR A 257 -0.94 -11.31 16.05
N PRO A 258 -0.38 -10.08 15.96
CA PRO A 258 -0.04 -9.48 14.67
C PRO A 258 0.84 -10.36 13.79
N ASP A 259 1.74 -11.14 14.39
CA ASP A 259 2.63 -12.06 13.69
C ASP A 259 1.87 -13.28 13.13
N GLN A 260 0.89 -13.82 13.84
CA GLN A 260 0.01 -14.89 13.34
C GLN A 260 -0.86 -14.38 12.18
N ALA A 261 -1.41 -13.18 12.31
CA ALA A 261 -2.19 -12.54 11.25
C ALA A 261 -1.35 -12.29 9.98
N GLY A 262 -0.12 -11.80 10.15
CA GLY A 262 0.84 -11.64 9.06
C GLY A 262 1.20 -12.97 8.40
N LYS A 263 1.44 -14.01 9.20
CA LYS A 263 1.73 -15.36 8.70
C LYS A 263 0.58 -15.92 7.84
N ARG A 264 -0.66 -15.81 8.32
CA ARG A 264 -1.85 -16.23 7.56
C ARG A 264 -2.01 -15.46 6.24
N LEU A 265 -1.70 -14.15 6.26
CA LEU A 265 -1.75 -13.33 5.05
C LEU A 265 -0.70 -13.78 4.02
N VAL A 266 0.55 -14.06 4.43
CA VAL A 266 1.56 -14.53 3.48
C VAL A 266 1.30 -15.92 2.94
N GLU A 267 0.68 -16.82 3.73
CA GLU A 267 0.25 -18.13 3.27
C GLU A 267 -0.82 -18.02 2.19
N ALA A 268 -1.75 -17.06 2.33
CA ALA A 268 -2.75 -16.79 1.31
C ALA A 268 -2.16 -16.19 0.02
N LEU A 269 -1.06 -15.44 0.12
CA LEU A 269 -0.35 -14.84 -1.02
C LEU A 269 0.65 -15.81 -1.68
N GLY A 270 1.18 -16.77 -0.91
CA GLY A 270 2.27 -17.66 -1.28
C GLY A 270 3.63 -16.94 -1.30
N VAL A 271 3.94 -16.17 -0.26
CA VAL A 271 5.13 -15.30 -0.18
C VAL A 271 5.83 -15.41 1.19
N GLU A 272 6.98 -14.75 1.35
CA GLU A 272 7.76 -14.77 2.60
C GLU A 272 7.23 -13.77 3.64
N TYR A 273 7.22 -14.17 4.92
CA TYR A 273 7.00 -13.25 6.05
C TYR A 273 8.33 -12.91 6.70
N LEU A 274 8.64 -11.62 6.79
CA LEU A 274 9.99 -11.15 7.14
C LEU A 274 10.00 -10.45 8.51
N PRO A 275 11.11 -10.58 9.28
CA PRO A 275 11.27 -9.92 10.58
C PRO A 275 11.50 -8.41 10.48
N TYR A 276 11.58 -7.86 9.26
CA TYR A 276 11.88 -6.46 9.01
C TYR A 276 10.70 -5.53 9.33
N SER A 277 10.96 -4.23 9.30
CA SER A 277 10.05 -3.17 9.72
C SER A 277 10.07 -1.97 8.77
N SER A 278 9.10 -1.06 8.92
CA SER A 278 9.09 0.21 8.17
C SER A 278 10.32 1.09 8.45
N ASN A 279 11.00 0.92 9.60
CA ASN A 279 12.20 1.70 9.89
C ASN A 279 13.37 1.28 9.01
N ASP A 280 13.43 0.01 8.61
CA ASP A 280 14.44 -0.50 7.69
C ASP A 280 14.30 0.17 6.31
N TRP A 281 13.06 0.43 5.88
CA TRP A 281 12.80 1.23 4.68
C TRP A 281 13.20 2.70 4.86
N MET A 282 12.94 3.30 6.03
CA MET A 282 13.35 4.69 6.29
C MET A 282 14.87 4.83 6.19
N TYR A 283 15.61 3.86 6.70
CA TYR A 283 17.06 3.79 6.54
C TYR A 283 17.46 3.57 5.09
N PHE A 284 16.98 2.50 4.45
CA PHE A 284 17.36 2.17 3.08
C PHE A 284 17.03 3.29 2.09
N SER A 285 15.87 3.94 2.22
CA SER A 285 15.49 5.07 1.36
C SER A 285 16.28 6.36 1.61
N GLY A 286 17.13 6.41 2.63
CA GLY A 286 17.89 7.60 3.04
C GLY A 286 17.02 8.68 3.70
N LYS A 287 15.86 8.30 4.25
CA LYS A 287 14.98 9.20 5.03
C LYS A 287 15.36 9.26 6.51
N SER A 288 16.19 8.34 6.97
CA SER A 288 16.74 8.32 8.32
C SER A 288 18.13 7.70 8.31
N ASP A 289 19.08 8.32 9.00
CA ASP A 289 20.42 7.76 9.19
C ASP A 289 20.55 6.96 10.50
N ASP A 290 19.45 6.81 11.23
CA ASP A 290 19.42 6.20 12.57
C ASP A 290 19.36 4.67 12.50
N LEU A 291 20.54 4.05 12.41
CA LEU A 291 20.72 2.60 12.42
C LEU A 291 20.13 1.92 13.67
N SER A 292 19.99 2.63 14.79
CA SER A 292 19.47 2.04 16.03
C SER A 292 17.98 1.67 15.93
N LYS A 293 17.26 2.25 14.96
CA LYS A 293 15.86 1.95 14.66
C LYS A 293 15.67 0.77 13.70
N CYS A 294 16.73 0.35 13.01
CA CYS A 294 16.69 -0.80 12.12
C CYS A 294 16.58 -2.10 12.91
N THR A 295 15.95 -3.09 12.30
CA THR A 295 15.93 -4.46 12.83
C THR A 295 17.32 -5.08 12.71
N LYS A 296 17.69 -5.91 13.69
CA LYS A 296 19.00 -6.57 13.70
C LYS A 296 19.15 -7.50 12.50
N GLU A 297 18.07 -8.19 12.19
CA GLU A 297 17.92 -9.11 11.05
C GLU A 297 18.15 -8.38 9.72
N TYR A 298 17.58 -7.19 9.53
CA TYR A 298 17.80 -6.42 8.31
C TYR A 298 19.26 -5.98 8.14
N LEU A 299 19.89 -5.49 9.20
CA LEU A 299 21.30 -5.09 9.16
C LEU A 299 22.23 -6.28 8.89
N GLN A 300 21.90 -7.45 9.42
CA GLN A 300 22.64 -8.68 9.16
C GLN A 300 22.52 -9.12 7.69
N ASP A 301 21.29 -9.13 7.16
CA ASP A 301 21.01 -9.65 5.82
C ASP A 301 21.40 -8.66 4.70
N PHE A 302 21.15 -7.37 4.91
CA PHE A 302 21.22 -6.32 3.88
C PHE A 302 22.01 -5.08 4.28
N GLY A 303 22.56 -5.00 5.49
CA GLY A 303 23.30 -3.81 5.95
C GLY A 303 24.54 -3.48 5.10
N TRP A 304 25.10 -4.46 4.38
CA TRP A 304 26.18 -4.26 3.41
C TRP A 304 25.80 -3.36 2.23
N MET A 305 24.50 -3.23 1.94
CA MET A 305 24.02 -2.41 0.82
C MET A 305 24.08 -0.91 1.12
N GLY A 306 24.20 -0.54 2.39
CA GLY A 306 24.05 0.84 2.84
C GLY A 306 22.65 1.37 2.54
N GLN A 307 22.57 2.65 2.17
CA GLN A 307 21.35 3.27 1.68
C GLN A 307 21.17 3.03 0.17
N GLN A 308 20.01 3.39 -0.34
CA GLN A 308 19.62 3.23 -1.73
C GLN A 308 20.61 3.91 -2.68
N LYS A 309 21.20 5.05 -2.29
CA LYS A 309 22.23 5.74 -3.08
C LYS A 309 23.50 4.91 -3.20
N ASP A 310 23.99 4.36 -2.10
CA ASP A 310 25.17 3.50 -2.07
C ASP A 310 24.95 2.25 -2.93
N TYR A 311 23.77 1.62 -2.78
CA TYR A 311 23.37 0.48 -3.60
C TYR A 311 23.26 0.83 -5.10
N GLN A 312 22.75 2.01 -5.43
CA GLN A 312 22.69 2.49 -6.81
C GLN A 312 24.08 2.67 -7.42
N GLU A 313 25.06 3.17 -6.65
CA GLU A 313 26.44 3.30 -7.09
C GLU A 313 27.08 1.93 -7.34
N MET A 314 26.91 0.98 -6.43
CA MET A 314 27.38 -0.41 -6.61
C MET A 314 26.78 -1.04 -7.87
N CYS A 315 25.48 -0.89 -8.08
CA CYS A 315 24.80 -1.38 -9.29
C CYS A 315 25.35 -0.71 -10.56
N LYS A 316 25.59 0.60 -10.53
CA LYS A 316 26.12 1.36 -11.67
C LYS A 316 27.50 0.85 -12.08
N LEU A 317 28.39 0.59 -11.12
CA LEU A 317 29.73 0.03 -11.37
C LEU A 317 29.68 -1.32 -12.08
N LYS A 318 28.65 -2.14 -11.80
CA LYS A 318 28.45 -3.45 -12.42
C LYS A 318 27.46 -3.46 -13.59
N LYS A 319 27.02 -2.27 -14.05
CA LYS A 319 26.03 -2.10 -15.13
C LYS A 319 24.73 -2.88 -14.86
N LYS A 320 24.29 -2.91 -13.60
CA LYS A 320 23.06 -3.55 -13.15
C LYS A 320 21.96 -2.49 -12.93
N ASN A 321 20.71 -2.92 -13.07
CA ASN A 321 19.56 -2.04 -12.79
C ASN A 321 19.32 -2.01 -11.26
N PRO A 322 19.43 -0.85 -10.61
CA PRO A 322 19.32 -0.74 -9.15
C PRO A 322 17.90 -0.88 -8.61
N LEU A 323 16.88 -1.00 -9.47
CA LEU A 323 15.51 -1.33 -9.03
C LEU A 323 15.37 -2.80 -8.63
N TYR A 324 16.30 -3.64 -9.06
CA TYR A 324 16.32 -5.06 -8.76
C TYR A 324 17.36 -5.37 -7.69
N TYR A 325 17.05 -6.37 -6.87
CA TYR A 325 18.01 -6.92 -5.92
C TYR A 325 19.08 -7.75 -6.65
N TRP A 326 20.34 -7.48 -6.30
CA TRP A 326 21.53 -8.22 -6.73
C TRP A 326 22.33 -8.57 -5.48
N ASP A 327 22.72 -9.84 -5.35
CA ASP A 327 23.49 -10.29 -4.19
C ASP A 327 24.92 -9.72 -4.16
N LYS A 328 25.55 -9.82 -2.98
CA LYS A 328 26.94 -9.41 -2.71
C LYS A 328 27.92 -9.88 -3.79
N LYS A 329 27.82 -11.17 -4.15
CA LYS A 329 28.68 -11.83 -5.14
C LYS A 329 28.52 -11.20 -6.52
N THR A 330 27.29 -10.93 -6.94
CA THR A 330 26.97 -10.29 -8.22
C THR A 330 27.50 -8.87 -8.28
N LEU A 331 27.50 -8.16 -7.15
CA LEU A 331 28.03 -6.81 -7.05
C LEU A 331 29.53 -6.75 -6.75
N GLY A 332 30.18 -7.88 -6.49
CA GLY A 332 31.61 -7.97 -6.19
C GLY A 332 31.98 -7.31 -4.86
N VAL A 333 31.08 -7.39 -3.89
CA VAL A 333 31.28 -6.94 -2.50
C VAL A 333 31.53 -8.20 -1.68
N GLU A 334 32.80 -8.50 -1.39
CA GLU A 334 33.17 -9.60 -0.49
C GLU A 334 33.25 -9.11 0.96
#